data_AF-A7MVM1-F1
#
_entry.id   AF-A7MVM1-F1
#
_cell.length_a   1.000
_cell.length_b   1.000
_cell.length_c   1.000
_cell.angle_alpha   90.00
_cell.angle_beta   90.00
_cell.angle_gamma   90.00
#
_symmetry.space_group_name_H-M   'P 1'
#
loop_
_entity.id
_entity.type
_entity.pdbx_description
1 polymer ?
#
loop_
_entity_poly.entity_id
_entity_poly.type
_entity_poly.pdbx_seq_one_letter_code
_entity_poly.pdbx_strand_id
1 'polypeptide(L)'
;MVSTKKSIQYATIFAVLSASVVSSSLEARVPSLYKDTLGLSGDYATSGGEATYTLPIVVSAGRAGHQPELSLEYQSDSPNGIMGMGWSLGGQSVIYRCGKNLEADGNWGGVHFNSDDRFCIDGQRLIAVEGPDGGDLTEYRIKKNGYNKIVSFGSSGGSGPAYFKVWKTDGSVLEYGVTSDSRVELPNESNVYKWSLNKRTDTSKQNHIQYHYREDNAGGRHQLTSVSYIGGKVEFVYENREDKTSQYLHGKKLVRDQRLKRINTFDAEGTETANYQFNYQYSKYTGRSLLLDIDYGSASGGSSTPISFSWNEPGATSTLFDMSPTVSTGDLSIPDIPAQIWRAPGKLIEFEKVNYFDVDRDGESEPYGIVESAKPTSGGYLSASGSIHDFEGAPQSPGHGGTLLGSIDNPSVLASKVKEHCERDGDGSHRCTYSYSVDPDYIRASYAPNKNGVLVEYNAKKNVAGDFNGDGRQTLKALDSYSPWIFSNGESYQGSRRYIPTTVLDIDNDGVDDYYFRYRTSDYVTFALSSQAQNKFDIYCPDDWSCDFLDLNQDGYLDSIGYKIDYRRQTVTLRTSFFVSAP
;
A
#
# COMPACT_ATOMS: atom_id res chain seq x y z
N MET A 1 26.72 -3.44 -87.00
CA MET A 1 25.77 -2.31 -86.92
C MET A 1 26.31 -1.38 -85.83
N VAL A 2 27.15 -0.39 -86.14
CA VAL A 2 26.77 1.02 -86.45
C VAL A 2 25.87 1.57 -85.32
N SER A 3 26.46 2.30 -84.34
CA SER A 3 26.46 3.79 -84.24
C SER A 3 25.12 4.31 -83.66
N THR A 4 24.97 5.28 -82.75
CA THR A 4 25.67 6.54 -82.41
C THR A 4 24.93 7.10 -81.15
N LYS A 5 25.62 7.54 -80.08
CA LYS A 5 25.92 8.95 -79.69
C LYS A 5 24.74 9.93 -79.45
N LYS A 6 24.77 10.53 -78.24
CA LYS A 6 24.77 11.99 -77.90
C LYS A 6 23.60 12.86 -78.41
N SER A 7 22.73 13.43 -77.54
CA SER A 7 22.91 14.57 -76.60
C SER A 7 22.64 15.98 -77.19
N ILE A 8 22.03 16.83 -76.35
CA ILE A 8 22.08 18.32 -76.26
C ILE A 8 20.92 19.11 -76.95
N GLN A 9 20.20 19.95 -76.17
CA GLN A 9 20.14 21.44 -76.24
C GLN A 9 18.90 21.96 -75.46
N TYR A 10 19.08 22.52 -74.24
CA TYR A 10 19.32 23.94 -73.88
C TYR A 10 18.13 24.89 -74.14
N ALA A 11 17.56 25.49 -73.08
CA ALA A 11 17.53 26.95 -72.90
C ALA A 11 16.84 27.39 -71.58
N THR A 12 17.50 28.37 -70.99
CA THR A 12 17.37 29.10 -69.73
C THR A 12 16.22 30.11 -69.70
N ILE A 13 15.54 30.33 -68.55
CA ILE A 13 15.10 31.67 -68.12
C ILE A 13 15.24 31.82 -66.59
N PHE A 14 15.87 32.93 -66.22
CA PHE A 14 16.18 33.44 -64.88
C PHE A 14 14.94 33.93 -64.11
N ALA A 15 14.93 33.70 -62.79
CA ALA A 15 14.31 34.64 -61.85
C ALA A 15 15.19 34.73 -60.59
N VAL A 16 15.72 35.93 -60.37
CA VAL A 16 16.53 36.32 -59.21
C VAL A 16 15.60 36.51 -58.02
N LEU A 17 15.85 35.81 -56.92
CA LEU A 17 15.41 36.25 -55.60
C LEU A 17 16.58 36.14 -54.63
N SER A 18 16.96 37.29 -54.10
CA SER A 18 17.97 37.55 -53.09
C SER A 18 17.72 36.77 -51.80
N ALA A 19 18.70 35.99 -51.35
CA ALA A 19 18.83 35.55 -49.97
C ALA A 19 20.23 35.92 -49.47
N SER A 20 20.23 36.76 -48.44
CA SER A 20 21.39 37.31 -47.75
C SER A 20 22.31 36.21 -47.23
N VAL A 21 23.59 36.26 -47.61
CA VAL A 21 24.63 35.42 -47.01
C VAL A 21 24.98 36.04 -45.66
N VAL A 22 24.40 35.50 -44.57
CA VAL A 22 24.93 35.77 -43.24
C VAL A 22 26.10 34.82 -43.03
N SER A 23 27.31 35.35 -43.21
CA SER A 23 28.53 34.71 -42.77
C SER A 23 28.54 34.70 -41.24
N SER A 24 27.97 33.67 -40.61
CA SER A 24 28.27 33.37 -39.21
C SER A 24 29.52 32.49 -39.18
N SER A 25 30.64 33.09 -38.79
CA SER A 25 31.84 32.39 -38.37
C SER A 25 31.48 31.33 -37.32
N LEU A 26 31.61 30.04 -37.67
CA LEU A 26 31.81 29.01 -36.66
C LEU A 26 33.23 29.24 -36.11
N GLU A 27 33.34 30.12 -35.12
CA GLU A 27 34.44 30.01 -34.17
C GLU A 27 34.27 28.66 -33.49
N ALA A 28 35.19 27.75 -33.80
CA ALA A 28 35.44 26.60 -32.96
C ALA A 28 35.67 27.13 -31.54
N ARG A 29 34.68 26.98 -30.66
CA ARG A 29 34.89 27.09 -29.22
C ARG A 29 35.90 26.00 -28.89
N VAL A 30 37.16 26.42 -28.75
CA VAL A 30 38.14 25.71 -27.94
C VAL A 30 37.42 25.37 -26.64
N PRO A 31 37.34 24.10 -26.21
CA PRO A 31 36.84 23.77 -24.89
C PRO A 31 37.72 24.52 -23.90
N SER A 32 37.19 25.61 -23.34
CA SER A 32 37.82 26.30 -22.23
C SER A 32 38.01 25.28 -21.13
N LEU A 33 39.24 25.21 -20.60
CA LEU A 33 39.67 24.40 -19.46
C LEU A 33 38.48 23.90 -18.64
N TYR A 34 38.25 22.58 -18.68
CA TYR A 34 37.34 21.90 -17.77
C TYR A 34 37.84 22.20 -16.36
N LYS A 35 37.16 23.13 -15.68
CA LYS A 35 37.27 23.23 -14.24
C LYS A 35 36.66 21.91 -13.77
N ASP A 36 37.49 21.00 -13.26
CA ASP A 36 37.12 19.73 -12.63
C ASP A 36 36.12 19.98 -11.49
N THR A 37 34.88 20.26 -11.87
CA THR A 37 33.77 20.47 -10.96
C THR A 37 32.94 19.22 -11.12
N LEU A 38 33.26 18.24 -10.28
CA LEU A 38 32.49 17.02 -10.12
C LEU A 38 31.14 17.43 -9.51
N GLY A 39 30.10 17.54 -10.33
CA GLY A 39 28.77 17.97 -9.91
C GLY A 39 27.79 16.81 -9.99
N LEU A 40 27.18 16.45 -8.86
CA LEU A 40 25.95 15.68 -8.86
C LEU A 40 24.77 16.64 -8.99
N SER A 41 23.85 16.32 -9.90
CA SER A 41 22.57 17.01 -10.02
C SER A 41 21.45 15.98 -9.96
N GLY A 42 20.52 16.19 -9.04
CA GLY A 42 19.27 15.45 -9.00
C GLY A 42 18.09 16.39 -9.23
N ASP A 43 16.99 15.81 -9.70
CA ASP A 43 15.77 16.54 -10.03
C ASP A 43 14.74 16.36 -8.91
N TYR A 44 14.23 17.48 -8.40
CA TYR A 44 13.13 17.52 -7.44
C TYR A 44 11.83 17.87 -8.14
N ALA A 45 10.76 17.14 -7.86
CA ALA A 45 9.43 17.44 -8.37
C ALA A 45 8.34 17.13 -7.35
N THR A 46 7.21 17.83 -7.48
CA THR A 46 5.99 17.51 -6.74
C THR A 46 4.86 17.20 -7.72
N SER A 47 4.17 16.09 -7.50
CA SER A 47 3.01 15.68 -8.30
C SER A 47 2.00 14.97 -7.42
N GLY A 48 0.71 15.33 -7.51
CA GLY A 48 -0.33 14.67 -6.72
C GLY A 48 -0.18 14.77 -5.19
N GLY A 49 0.62 15.71 -4.67
CA GLY A 49 0.93 15.82 -3.24
C GLY A 49 2.17 15.04 -2.81
N GLU A 50 2.73 14.20 -3.68
CA GLU A 50 3.95 13.44 -3.45
C GLU A 50 5.19 14.31 -3.76
N ALA A 51 6.17 14.30 -2.86
CA ALA A 51 7.48 14.88 -3.09
C ALA A 51 8.44 13.80 -3.61
N THR A 52 9.01 14.05 -4.79
CA THR A 52 9.90 13.12 -5.48
C THR A 52 11.28 13.74 -5.69
N TYR A 53 12.33 12.93 -5.59
CA TYR A 53 13.69 13.34 -5.92
C TYR A 53 14.43 12.21 -6.62
N THR A 54 15.02 12.49 -7.78
CA THR A 54 15.76 11.50 -8.58
C THR A 54 17.19 11.95 -8.78
N LEU A 55 18.15 11.13 -8.36
CA LEU A 55 19.57 11.35 -8.56
C LEU A 55 20.17 10.26 -9.45
N PRO A 56 20.51 10.56 -10.72
CA PRO A 56 21.14 9.59 -11.61
C PRO A 56 22.51 9.12 -11.08
N ILE A 57 22.76 7.81 -11.20
CA ILE A 57 24.08 7.23 -10.94
C ILE A 57 24.90 7.39 -12.22
N VAL A 58 26.02 8.10 -12.11
CA VAL A 58 26.94 8.34 -13.22
C VAL A 58 27.73 7.07 -13.46
N VAL A 59 27.70 6.57 -14.69
CA VAL A 59 28.40 5.36 -15.11
C VAL A 59 29.29 5.65 -16.31
N SER A 60 30.37 4.86 -16.47
CA SER A 60 31.26 4.93 -17.63
C SER A 60 30.47 4.74 -18.94
N ALA A 61 30.85 5.45 -19.99
CA ALA A 61 30.09 5.42 -21.24
C ALA A 61 30.06 4.02 -21.88
N GLY A 62 28.86 3.55 -22.20
CA GLY A 62 28.66 2.28 -22.90
C GLY A 62 28.92 2.37 -24.40
N ARG A 63 29.25 1.24 -25.03
CA ARG A 63 29.40 1.18 -26.49
C ARG A 63 28.09 1.58 -27.15
N ALA A 64 28.16 2.55 -28.07
CA ALA A 64 27.01 3.10 -28.78
C ALA A 64 25.89 3.63 -27.85
N GLY A 65 26.25 4.09 -26.64
CA GLY A 65 25.28 4.57 -25.65
C GLY A 65 24.51 3.46 -24.93
N HIS A 66 24.82 2.18 -25.17
CA HIS A 66 24.20 1.08 -24.45
C HIS A 66 24.89 0.88 -23.08
N GLN A 67 24.36 1.57 -22.09
CA GLN A 67 24.79 1.52 -20.69
C GLN A 67 23.57 1.44 -19.77
N PRO A 68 23.72 1.00 -18.51
CA PRO A 68 22.62 0.99 -17.57
C PRO A 68 22.23 2.42 -17.20
N GLU A 69 20.92 2.64 -17.07
CA GLU A 69 20.33 3.85 -16.51
C GLU A 69 19.89 3.48 -15.10
N LEU A 70 20.62 3.95 -14.09
CA LEU A 70 20.36 3.69 -12.68
C LEU A 70 20.23 5.01 -11.94
N SER A 71 19.41 5.03 -10.89
CA SER A 71 19.06 6.24 -10.15
C SER A 71 18.83 5.92 -8.67
N LEU A 72 19.08 6.90 -7.82
CA LEU A 72 18.63 6.92 -6.44
C LEU A 72 17.35 7.74 -6.39
N GLU A 73 16.26 7.12 -5.94
CA GLU A 73 14.92 7.70 -6.06
C GLU A 73 14.30 7.83 -4.68
N TYR A 74 13.81 9.02 -4.38
CA TYR A 74 13.03 9.31 -3.20
C TYR A 74 11.59 9.63 -3.58
N GLN A 75 10.66 9.09 -2.80
CA GLN A 75 9.23 9.37 -2.85
C GLN A 75 8.72 9.50 -1.42
N SER A 76 7.93 10.54 -1.14
CA SER A 76 7.52 10.85 0.24
C SER A 76 6.56 9.84 0.87
N ASP A 77 5.80 9.12 0.06
CA ASP A 77 4.86 8.07 0.46
C ASP A 77 5.51 6.66 0.43
N SER A 78 6.73 6.55 -0.10
CA SER A 78 7.40 5.27 -0.23
C SER A 78 7.78 4.66 1.12
N PRO A 79 7.63 3.33 1.27
CA PRO A 79 7.90 2.64 2.52
C PRO A 79 9.41 2.58 2.83
N ASN A 80 9.74 1.90 3.93
CA ASN A 80 11.13 1.63 4.28
C ASN A 80 11.81 0.69 3.26
N GLY A 81 12.69 1.24 2.44
CA GLY A 81 13.32 0.53 1.32
C GLY A 81 14.73 0.05 1.61
N ILE A 82 15.46 -0.28 0.53
CA ILE A 82 16.86 -0.72 0.59
C ILE A 82 17.84 0.41 0.97
N MET A 83 17.36 1.65 1.04
CA MET A 83 18.12 2.84 1.41
C MET A 83 17.44 3.62 2.54
N GLY A 84 16.61 2.95 3.35
CA GLY A 84 15.83 3.63 4.40
C GLY A 84 14.47 4.13 3.89
N MET A 85 13.81 4.95 4.72
CA MET A 85 12.47 5.49 4.46
C MET A 85 12.41 6.28 3.15
N GLY A 86 11.40 6.03 2.32
CA GLY A 86 11.15 6.79 1.10
C GLY A 86 12.14 6.57 -0.04
N TRP A 87 13.27 5.88 0.20
CA TRP A 87 14.34 5.72 -0.78
C TRP A 87 14.36 4.34 -1.44
N SER A 88 14.57 4.35 -2.76
CA SER A 88 14.71 3.17 -3.60
C SER A 88 15.83 3.34 -4.64
N LEU A 89 16.15 2.25 -5.34
CA LEU A 89 17.10 2.22 -6.46
C LEU A 89 16.32 2.00 -7.75
N GLY A 90 16.31 3.01 -8.61
CA GLY A 90 15.75 2.96 -9.95
C GLY A 90 16.64 2.25 -10.97
N GLY A 91 16.08 1.98 -12.15
CA GLY A 91 16.76 1.25 -13.22
C GLY A 91 16.75 -0.28 -13.06
N GLN A 92 16.08 -0.78 -12.03
CA GLN A 92 15.67 -2.18 -11.92
C GLN A 92 14.35 -2.40 -12.65
N SER A 93 14.10 -3.63 -13.08
CA SER A 93 12.80 -4.03 -13.63
C SER A 93 12.51 -5.46 -13.22
N VAL A 94 11.24 -5.76 -12.99
CA VAL A 94 10.81 -7.02 -12.42
C VAL A 94 9.44 -7.43 -12.93
N ILE A 95 9.32 -8.70 -13.27
CA ILE A 95 8.03 -9.36 -13.45
C ILE A 95 7.74 -10.16 -12.18
N TYR A 96 6.53 -10.09 -11.65
CA TYR A 96 6.14 -10.80 -10.45
C TYR A 96 4.69 -11.27 -10.54
N ARG A 97 4.33 -12.24 -9.69
CA ARG A 97 2.94 -12.65 -9.54
C ARG A 97 2.16 -11.55 -8.84
N CYS A 98 1.00 -11.19 -9.38
CA CYS A 98 0.07 -10.26 -8.78
C CYS A 98 -1.33 -10.89 -8.73
N GLY A 99 -2.18 -10.38 -7.85
CA GLY A 99 -3.57 -10.82 -7.75
C GLY A 99 -4.40 -10.39 -8.96
N LYS A 100 -5.57 -11.00 -9.08
CA LYS A 100 -6.64 -10.55 -9.96
C LYS A 100 -7.29 -9.29 -9.42
N ASN A 101 -7.81 -8.47 -10.31
CA ASN A 101 -8.65 -7.34 -9.93
C ASN A 101 -9.93 -7.29 -10.76
N LEU A 102 -10.94 -6.61 -10.22
CA LEU A 102 -12.26 -6.51 -10.84
C LEU A 102 -12.21 -5.88 -12.24
N GLU A 103 -11.32 -4.90 -12.46
CA GLU A 103 -11.22 -4.16 -13.71
C GLU A 103 -10.71 -5.02 -14.87
N ALA A 104 -9.68 -5.84 -14.64
CA ALA A 104 -9.02 -6.63 -15.66
C ALA A 104 -9.54 -8.06 -15.75
N ASP A 105 -9.91 -8.67 -14.62
CA ASP A 105 -10.22 -10.09 -14.52
C ASP A 105 -11.71 -10.37 -14.21
N GLY A 106 -12.50 -9.35 -13.83
CA GLY A 106 -13.94 -9.48 -13.54
C GLY A 106 -14.26 -10.06 -12.16
N ASN A 107 -13.23 -10.41 -11.38
CA ASN A 107 -13.31 -10.84 -9.99
C ASN A 107 -12.02 -10.47 -9.25
N TRP A 108 -12.08 -10.49 -7.91
CA TRP A 108 -10.90 -10.38 -7.05
C TRP A 108 -10.27 -11.77 -6.83
N GLY A 109 -8.98 -11.81 -6.56
CA GLY A 109 -8.28 -13.07 -6.26
C GLY A 109 -6.81 -12.85 -5.93
N GLY A 110 -6.28 -13.62 -4.98
CA GLY A 110 -4.90 -13.56 -4.54
C GLY A 110 -3.93 -14.31 -5.46
N VAL A 111 -2.66 -14.38 -5.02
CA VAL A 111 -1.66 -15.25 -5.63
C VAL A 111 -1.67 -16.59 -4.90
N HIS A 112 -1.98 -17.66 -5.61
CA HIS A 112 -2.14 -19.01 -5.06
C HIS A 112 -1.11 -20.01 -5.62
N PHE A 113 -0.14 -19.54 -6.41
CA PHE A 113 0.90 -20.36 -7.05
C PHE A 113 0.33 -21.48 -7.93
N ASN A 114 -0.77 -21.18 -8.62
CA ASN A 114 -1.46 -22.10 -9.53
C ASN A 114 -1.69 -21.43 -10.90
N SER A 115 -2.41 -22.08 -11.81
CA SER A 115 -2.66 -21.57 -13.16
C SER A 115 -3.63 -20.38 -13.22
N ASP A 116 -4.21 -20.01 -12.09
CA ASP A 116 -5.14 -18.88 -11.98
C ASP A 116 -4.44 -17.57 -11.60
N ASP A 117 -3.16 -17.63 -11.29
CA ASP A 117 -2.35 -16.46 -10.95
C ASP A 117 -2.14 -15.53 -12.14
N ARG A 118 -1.96 -14.25 -11.80
CA ARG A 118 -1.72 -13.16 -12.74
C ARG A 118 -0.31 -12.62 -12.61
N PHE A 119 0.15 -11.96 -13.66
CA PHE A 119 1.51 -11.41 -13.72
C PHE A 119 1.49 -9.90 -13.95
N CYS A 120 2.45 -9.22 -13.34
CA CYS A 120 2.65 -7.79 -13.44
C CYS A 120 4.12 -7.50 -13.75
N ILE A 121 4.38 -6.50 -14.59
CA ILE A 121 5.72 -5.95 -14.86
C ILE A 121 5.77 -4.53 -14.31
N ASP A 122 6.69 -4.25 -13.40
CA ASP A 122 6.90 -2.89 -12.86
C ASP A 122 5.60 -2.19 -12.42
N GLY A 123 4.73 -2.92 -11.71
CA GLY A 123 3.43 -2.44 -11.24
C GLY A 123 2.28 -2.52 -12.26
N GLN A 124 2.55 -2.86 -13.52
CA GLN A 124 1.55 -2.90 -14.59
C GLN A 124 1.11 -4.34 -14.90
N ARG A 125 -0.20 -4.54 -14.97
CA ARG A 125 -0.82 -5.83 -15.30
C ARG A 125 -0.42 -6.31 -16.72
N LEU A 126 0.04 -7.55 -16.82
CA LEU A 126 0.26 -8.27 -18.08
C LEU A 126 -1.03 -8.95 -18.54
N ILE A 127 -1.59 -8.51 -19.65
CA ILE A 127 -2.80 -9.09 -20.25
C ILE A 127 -2.37 -10.09 -21.31
N ALA A 128 -2.72 -11.38 -21.12
CA ALA A 128 -2.49 -12.41 -22.11
C ALA A 128 -3.30 -12.11 -23.39
N VAL A 129 -2.62 -12.09 -24.53
CA VAL A 129 -3.22 -11.87 -25.86
C VAL A 129 -3.16 -13.12 -26.73
N GLU A 130 -2.26 -14.05 -26.42
CA GLU A 130 -2.15 -15.36 -27.06
C GLU A 130 -1.63 -16.38 -26.05
N GLY A 131 -2.28 -17.54 -25.92
CA GLY A 131 -1.95 -18.57 -24.93
C GLY A 131 -2.59 -18.34 -23.55
N PRO A 132 -2.54 -19.34 -22.65
CA PRO A 132 -3.08 -19.22 -21.30
C PRO A 132 -2.15 -18.42 -20.38
N ASP A 133 -2.67 -17.62 -19.45
CA ASP A 133 -1.85 -16.93 -18.44
C ASP A 133 -0.88 -17.90 -17.74
N GLY A 134 0.38 -17.48 -17.60
CA GLY A 134 1.46 -18.27 -17.03
C GLY A 134 1.97 -19.45 -17.87
N GLY A 135 1.35 -19.73 -19.01
CA GLY A 135 1.73 -20.83 -19.91
C GLY A 135 3.04 -20.62 -20.67
N ASP A 136 3.56 -21.70 -21.24
CA ASP A 136 4.69 -21.63 -22.17
C ASP A 136 4.25 -20.95 -23.49
N LEU A 137 5.09 -20.07 -24.00
CA LEU A 137 4.86 -19.25 -25.20
C LEU A 137 3.66 -18.31 -25.14
N THR A 138 3.11 -18.04 -23.95
CA THR A 138 2.05 -17.06 -23.78
C THR A 138 2.58 -15.67 -24.05
N GLU A 139 1.89 -14.95 -24.93
CA GLU A 139 2.18 -13.58 -25.29
C GLU A 139 1.30 -12.62 -24.49
N TYR A 140 1.91 -11.58 -23.94
CA TYR A 140 1.25 -10.55 -23.13
C TYR A 140 1.44 -9.16 -23.70
N ARG A 141 0.58 -8.24 -23.25
CA ARG A 141 0.70 -6.79 -23.39
C ARG A 141 0.38 -6.11 -22.08
N ILE A 142 0.90 -4.89 -21.89
CA ILE A 142 0.43 -3.99 -20.84
C ILE A 142 -0.73 -3.14 -21.38
N LYS A 143 -1.71 -2.82 -20.53
CA LYS A 143 -2.93 -2.08 -20.92
C LYS A 143 -2.60 -0.69 -21.49
N LYS A 144 -1.70 0.04 -20.84
CA LYS A 144 -1.25 1.37 -21.28
C LYS A 144 0.05 1.22 -22.06
N ASN A 145 0.11 1.70 -23.30
CA ASN A 145 1.31 1.65 -24.16
C ASN A 145 1.84 0.23 -24.43
N GLY A 146 0.94 -0.72 -24.76
CA GLY A 146 1.23 -2.13 -25.08
C GLY A 146 2.00 -2.38 -26.39
N TYR A 147 3.03 -1.60 -26.69
CA TYR A 147 3.90 -1.81 -27.85
C TYR A 147 4.96 -2.88 -27.62
N ASN A 148 5.32 -3.11 -26.36
CA ASN A 148 6.27 -4.16 -26.00
C ASN A 148 5.62 -5.52 -26.20
N LYS A 149 6.31 -6.41 -26.93
CA LYS A 149 5.95 -7.82 -26.97
C LYS A 149 6.58 -8.52 -25.77
N ILE A 150 5.77 -9.18 -24.96
CA ILE A 150 6.19 -9.87 -23.74
C ILE A 150 5.81 -11.33 -23.90
N VAL A 151 6.73 -12.26 -23.71
CA VAL A 151 6.44 -13.70 -23.87
C VAL A 151 7.01 -14.48 -22.69
N SER A 152 6.22 -15.38 -22.13
CA SER A 152 6.65 -16.35 -21.12
C SER A 152 7.18 -17.63 -21.75
N PHE A 153 8.11 -18.28 -21.07
CA PHE A 153 8.78 -19.48 -21.56
C PHE A 153 8.98 -20.53 -20.46
N GLY A 154 8.86 -21.79 -20.85
CA GLY A 154 9.03 -22.95 -20.00
C GLY A 154 8.04 -23.01 -18.84
N SER A 155 8.27 -23.92 -17.91
CA SER A 155 7.55 -24.00 -16.66
C SER A 155 8.51 -24.23 -15.50
N SER A 156 8.21 -23.66 -14.34
CA SER A 156 8.99 -23.84 -13.10
C SER A 156 8.06 -23.97 -11.90
N GLY A 157 8.53 -24.63 -10.85
CA GLY A 157 7.93 -24.52 -9.52
C GLY A 157 6.59 -25.21 -9.28
N GLY A 158 6.00 -25.88 -10.27
CA GLY A 158 4.68 -26.50 -10.18
C GLY A 158 3.57 -25.68 -10.87
N SER A 159 3.78 -24.37 -11.05
CA SER A 159 2.91 -23.50 -11.83
C SER A 159 3.69 -22.30 -12.37
N GLY A 160 3.30 -21.83 -13.56
CA GLY A 160 3.82 -20.62 -14.18
C GLY A 160 5.17 -20.80 -14.87
N PRO A 161 5.70 -19.71 -15.43
CA PRO A 161 6.78 -19.79 -16.40
C PRO A 161 8.17 -19.87 -15.77
N ALA A 162 9.11 -20.45 -16.51
CA ALA A 162 10.50 -20.45 -16.10
C ALA A 162 11.13 -19.06 -16.26
N TYR A 163 10.84 -18.34 -17.35
CA TYR A 163 11.37 -16.99 -17.58
C TYR A 163 10.48 -16.20 -18.54
N PHE A 164 10.78 -14.91 -18.67
CA PHE A 164 10.12 -14.04 -19.65
C PHE A 164 11.16 -13.36 -20.55
N LYS A 165 10.73 -12.99 -21.76
CA LYS A 165 11.46 -12.05 -22.61
C LYS A 165 10.55 -10.91 -23.06
N VAL A 166 11.12 -9.73 -23.16
CA VAL A 166 10.44 -8.51 -23.59
C VAL A 166 11.17 -7.91 -24.77
N TRP A 167 10.49 -7.77 -25.90
CA TRP A 167 10.98 -7.07 -27.10
C TRP A 167 10.42 -5.66 -27.08
N LYS A 168 11.32 -4.68 -27.01
CA LYS A 168 10.98 -3.25 -27.05
C LYS A 168 10.98 -2.73 -28.48
N THR A 169 10.32 -1.60 -28.69
CA THR A 169 10.23 -0.93 -30.00
C THR A 169 11.55 -0.35 -30.48
N ASP A 170 12.49 -0.07 -29.57
CA ASP A 170 13.88 0.28 -29.90
C ASP A 170 14.70 -0.92 -30.42
N GLY A 171 14.09 -2.10 -30.47
CA GLY A 171 14.69 -3.36 -30.90
C GLY A 171 15.57 -4.02 -29.85
N SER A 172 15.65 -3.47 -28.64
CA SER A 172 16.30 -4.14 -27.51
C SER A 172 15.45 -5.30 -26.98
N VAL A 173 16.13 -6.30 -26.45
CA VAL A 173 15.50 -7.49 -25.84
C VAL A 173 15.92 -7.57 -24.39
N LEU A 174 14.94 -7.64 -23.50
CA LEU A 174 15.14 -7.83 -22.07
C LEU A 174 14.78 -9.27 -21.69
N GLU A 175 15.55 -9.87 -20.80
CA GLU A 175 15.37 -11.23 -20.29
C GLU A 175 15.20 -11.18 -18.78
N TYR A 176 14.20 -11.91 -18.26
CA TYR A 176 13.83 -11.91 -16.84
C TYR A 176 13.81 -13.34 -16.29
N GLY A 177 14.56 -13.60 -15.22
CA GLY A 177 14.60 -14.91 -14.55
C GLY A 177 15.19 -16.06 -15.38
N VAL A 178 16.01 -15.75 -16.40
CA VAL A 178 16.71 -16.79 -17.17
C VAL A 178 17.79 -17.46 -16.32
N THR A 179 18.51 -16.68 -15.52
CA THR A 179 19.51 -17.19 -14.58
C THR A 179 18.86 -17.56 -13.25
N SER A 180 19.46 -18.48 -12.49
CA SER A 180 18.91 -18.90 -11.20
C SER A 180 18.80 -17.74 -10.22
N ASP A 181 19.85 -16.91 -10.12
CA ASP A 181 19.90 -15.77 -9.20
C ASP A 181 18.88 -14.68 -9.49
N SER A 182 18.28 -14.65 -10.69
CA SER A 182 17.25 -13.68 -11.09
C SER A 182 15.84 -14.26 -11.13
N ARG A 183 15.69 -15.57 -10.89
CA ARG A 183 14.41 -16.26 -10.80
C ARG A 183 14.20 -16.66 -9.35
N VAL A 184 13.38 -15.90 -8.66
CA VAL A 184 13.33 -15.94 -7.20
C VAL A 184 12.19 -16.81 -6.74
N GLU A 185 12.54 -17.92 -6.09
CA GLU A 185 11.59 -18.81 -5.47
C GLU A 185 11.21 -18.39 -4.05
N LEU A 186 10.07 -18.87 -3.58
CA LEU A 186 9.69 -18.82 -2.18
C LEU A 186 10.73 -19.58 -1.32
N PRO A 187 11.01 -19.12 -0.08
CA PRO A 187 11.94 -19.79 0.81
C PRO A 187 11.66 -21.27 1.00
N ASN A 188 12.66 -22.10 0.65
CA ASN A 188 12.62 -23.56 0.73
C ASN A 188 11.51 -24.22 -0.11
N GLU A 189 11.09 -23.56 -1.18
CA GLU A 189 10.11 -24.08 -2.15
C GLU A 189 10.59 -23.89 -3.58
N SER A 190 9.92 -24.57 -4.52
CA SER A 190 10.19 -24.41 -5.96
C SER A 190 9.35 -23.30 -6.60
N ASN A 191 8.34 -22.79 -5.89
CA ASN A 191 7.39 -21.80 -6.37
C ASN A 191 8.07 -20.46 -6.65
N VAL A 192 8.14 -20.06 -7.92
CA VAL A 192 8.70 -18.76 -8.33
C VAL A 192 7.66 -17.66 -8.14
N TYR A 193 8.01 -16.60 -7.40
CA TYR A 193 7.13 -15.45 -7.18
C TYR A 193 7.58 -14.20 -7.93
N LYS A 194 8.84 -14.14 -8.38
CA LYS A 194 9.46 -12.96 -8.98
C LYS A 194 10.56 -13.35 -9.99
N TRP A 195 10.57 -12.68 -11.14
CA TRP A 195 11.57 -12.78 -12.21
C TRP A 195 12.19 -11.40 -12.42
N SER A 196 13.41 -11.22 -11.92
CA SER A 196 14.16 -9.96 -12.05
C SER A 196 14.85 -9.89 -13.41
N LEU A 197 14.98 -8.67 -13.96
CA LEU A 197 15.73 -8.41 -15.19
C LEU A 197 17.17 -8.90 -15.03
N ASN A 198 17.61 -9.84 -15.86
CA ASN A 198 18.96 -10.38 -15.80
C ASN A 198 19.83 -9.96 -16.99
N LYS A 199 19.22 -9.57 -18.11
CA LYS A 199 19.95 -9.13 -19.31
C LYS A 199 19.14 -8.16 -20.16
N ARG A 200 19.78 -7.11 -20.66
CA ARG A 200 19.30 -6.28 -21.78
C ARG A 200 20.29 -6.40 -22.93
N THR A 201 19.80 -6.69 -24.13
CA THR A 201 20.62 -6.81 -25.35
C THR A 201 20.15 -5.78 -26.36
N ASP A 202 21.08 -5.07 -27.01
CA ASP A 202 20.73 -4.12 -28.07
C ASP A 202 20.38 -4.78 -29.41
N THR A 203 20.07 -3.95 -30.40
CA THR A 203 19.73 -4.34 -31.76
C THR A 203 20.84 -5.10 -32.50
N SER A 204 22.11 -4.94 -32.08
CA SER A 204 23.24 -5.68 -32.65
C SER A 204 23.26 -7.15 -32.23
N LYS A 205 22.54 -7.49 -31.15
CA LYS A 205 22.52 -8.79 -30.47
C LYS A 205 23.85 -9.18 -29.79
N GLN A 206 24.89 -8.37 -29.93
CA GLN A 206 26.25 -8.66 -29.47
C GLN A 206 26.71 -7.75 -28.34
N ASN A 207 25.93 -6.73 -27.99
CA ASN A 207 26.20 -5.82 -26.90
C ASN A 207 25.08 -5.92 -25.87
N HIS A 208 25.46 -6.07 -24.61
CA HIS A 208 24.54 -6.43 -23.54
C HIS A 208 24.91 -5.78 -22.21
N ILE A 209 23.88 -5.50 -21.42
CA ILE A 209 23.95 -5.17 -20.00
C ILE A 209 23.46 -6.41 -19.23
N GLN A 210 24.22 -6.83 -18.23
CA GLN A 210 23.91 -7.97 -17.37
C GLN A 210 23.73 -7.52 -15.93
N TYR A 211 22.68 -8.02 -15.29
CA TYR A 211 22.31 -7.72 -13.91
C TYR A 211 22.51 -8.99 -13.09
N HIS A 212 23.31 -8.90 -12.03
CA HIS A 212 23.68 -10.04 -11.20
C HIS A 212 23.16 -9.86 -9.79
N TYR A 213 22.62 -10.92 -9.22
CA TYR A 213 21.95 -10.88 -7.93
C TYR A 213 22.62 -11.83 -6.93
N ARG A 214 22.49 -11.51 -5.66
CA ARG A 214 22.69 -12.45 -4.57
C ARG A 214 21.34 -12.91 -4.10
N GLU A 215 21.11 -14.20 -4.25
CA GLU A 215 19.94 -14.87 -3.71
C GLU A 215 20.35 -15.76 -2.54
N ASP A 216 19.65 -15.58 -1.43
CA ASP A 216 19.66 -16.47 -0.28
C ASP A 216 18.20 -16.90 -0.08
N ASN A 217 17.82 -17.94 -0.82
CA ASN A 217 16.45 -18.46 -0.86
C ASN A 217 15.97 -18.87 0.53
N ALA A 218 16.77 -19.61 1.29
CA ALA A 218 16.42 -20.06 2.64
C ALA A 218 16.21 -18.88 3.61
N GLY A 219 17.00 -17.82 3.48
CA GLY A 219 16.86 -16.58 4.24
C GLY A 219 15.81 -15.61 3.70
N GLY A 220 15.18 -15.91 2.55
CA GLY A 220 14.20 -15.04 1.90
C GLY A 220 14.77 -13.70 1.44
N ARG A 221 16.02 -13.68 0.96
CA ARG A 221 16.73 -12.47 0.52
C ARG A 221 17.11 -12.55 -0.94
N HIS A 222 16.90 -11.45 -1.66
CA HIS A 222 17.30 -11.31 -3.05
C HIS A 222 17.68 -9.85 -3.35
N GLN A 223 18.92 -9.60 -3.74
CA GLN A 223 19.48 -8.25 -3.88
C GLN A 223 20.37 -8.12 -5.11
N LEU A 224 20.29 -7.00 -5.81
CA LEU A 224 21.17 -6.68 -6.93
C LEU A 224 22.58 -6.46 -6.40
N THR A 225 23.57 -7.19 -6.92
CA THR A 225 24.97 -7.07 -6.48
C THR A 225 25.83 -6.30 -7.46
N SER A 226 25.58 -6.46 -8.76
CA SER A 226 26.29 -5.70 -9.78
C SER A 226 25.51 -5.62 -11.09
N VAL A 227 25.83 -4.58 -11.87
CA VAL A 227 25.41 -4.43 -13.25
C VAL A 227 26.66 -4.25 -14.11
N SER A 228 26.84 -5.10 -15.11
CA SER A 228 28.03 -5.15 -15.97
C SER A 228 27.66 -4.95 -17.43
N TYR A 229 28.51 -4.23 -18.17
CA TYR A 229 28.30 -3.89 -19.57
C TYR A 229 29.64 -3.57 -20.22
N ILE A 230 29.68 -3.36 -21.55
CA ILE A 230 30.96 -3.19 -22.27
C ILE A 230 31.79 -2.00 -21.74
N GLY A 231 31.14 -0.93 -21.29
CA GLY A 231 31.81 0.28 -20.82
C GLY A 231 32.27 0.23 -19.37
N GLY A 232 31.89 -0.79 -18.60
CA GLY A 232 32.25 -0.89 -17.20
C GLY A 232 31.30 -1.71 -16.34
N LYS A 233 31.30 -1.41 -15.03
CA LYS A 233 30.52 -2.13 -14.01
C LYS A 233 30.06 -1.19 -12.91
N VAL A 234 28.89 -1.47 -12.35
CA VAL A 234 28.38 -0.86 -11.12
C VAL A 234 28.24 -1.96 -10.07
N GLU A 235 28.75 -1.73 -8.86
CA GLU A 235 28.68 -2.67 -7.74
C GLU A 235 27.90 -2.07 -6.57
N PHE A 236 27.08 -2.89 -5.92
CA PHE A 236 26.22 -2.52 -4.80
C PHE A 236 26.70 -3.20 -3.53
N VAL A 237 27.11 -2.40 -2.56
CA VAL A 237 27.62 -2.88 -1.26
C VAL A 237 26.55 -2.65 -0.20
N TYR A 238 26.21 -3.72 0.50
CA TYR A 238 25.18 -3.70 1.56
C TYR A 238 25.80 -3.82 2.95
N GLU A 239 25.11 -3.27 3.94
CA GLU A 239 25.40 -3.44 5.36
C GLU A 239 24.15 -3.90 6.12
N ASN A 240 24.36 -4.54 7.29
CA ASN A 240 23.26 -4.88 8.18
C ASN A 240 22.62 -3.61 8.76
N ARG A 241 21.32 -3.69 9.04
CA ARG A 241 20.53 -2.63 9.68
C ARG A 241 19.82 -3.13 10.94
N GLU A 242 19.45 -2.22 11.82
CA GLU A 242 18.71 -2.51 13.06
C GLU A 242 17.20 -2.58 12.82
N ASP A 243 16.67 -1.71 11.95
CA ASP A 243 15.26 -1.63 11.57
C ASP A 243 14.91 -2.65 10.48
N LYS A 244 15.14 -3.92 10.79
CA LYS A 244 14.86 -5.05 9.89
C LYS A 244 13.37 -5.13 9.62
N THR A 245 13.00 -5.31 8.36
CA THR A 245 11.61 -5.55 7.97
C THR A 245 11.46 -6.97 7.41
N SER A 246 10.27 -7.53 7.54
CA SER A 246 9.93 -8.81 6.93
C SER A 246 8.51 -8.78 6.42
N GLN A 247 8.26 -9.55 5.37
CA GLN A 247 6.94 -9.76 4.79
C GLN A 247 6.68 -11.27 4.73
N TYR A 248 5.43 -11.68 4.88
CA TYR A 248 5.02 -13.04 4.57
C TYR A 248 4.36 -13.08 3.20
N LEU A 249 4.72 -14.09 2.41
CA LEU A 249 4.09 -14.38 1.14
C LEU A 249 3.81 -15.89 1.12
N HIS A 250 2.53 -16.27 1.09
CA HIS A 250 2.09 -17.66 1.11
C HIS A 250 2.74 -18.46 2.27
N GLY A 251 2.65 -17.90 3.48
CA GLY A 251 3.26 -18.48 4.69
C GLY A 251 4.78 -18.45 4.77
N LYS A 252 5.50 -17.96 3.74
CA LYS A 252 6.97 -17.85 3.78
C LYS A 252 7.44 -16.45 4.11
N LYS A 253 8.47 -16.39 4.96
CA LYS A 253 9.06 -15.15 5.42
C LYS A 253 10.11 -14.64 4.44
N LEU A 254 9.86 -13.49 3.83
CA LEU A 254 10.83 -12.69 3.10
C LEU A 254 11.44 -11.67 4.05
N VAL A 255 12.75 -11.42 3.94
CA VAL A 255 13.49 -10.60 4.91
C VAL A 255 14.25 -9.48 4.21
N ARG A 256 14.19 -8.29 4.81
CA ARG A 256 15.04 -7.15 4.48
C ARG A 256 15.79 -6.71 5.73
N ASP A 257 16.94 -7.32 5.93
CA ASP A 257 17.83 -7.10 7.09
C ASP A 257 19.10 -6.33 6.73
N GLN A 258 19.22 -5.88 5.48
CA GLN A 258 20.33 -5.08 4.98
C GLN A 258 19.85 -3.87 4.19
N ARG A 259 20.71 -2.85 4.14
CA ARG A 259 20.53 -1.62 3.35
C ARG A 259 21.79 -1.31 2.55
N LEU A 260 21.68 -0.52 1.48
CA LEU A 260 22.82 -0.07 0.69
C LEU A 260 23.72 0.81 1.54
N LYS A 261 25.00 0.45 1.59
CA LYS A 261 26.06 1.24 2.22
C LYS A 261 26.78 2.12 1.20
N ARG A 262 27.06 1.53 0.04
CA ARG A 262 27.87 2.17 -0.99
C ARG A 262 27.57 1.62 -2.38
N ILE A 263 27.70 2.46 -3.39
CA ILE A 263 27.74 2.06 -4.81
C ILE A 263 29.11 2.42 -5.37
N ASN A 264 29.78 1.48 -6.03
CA ASN A 264 31.04 1.72 -6.72
C ASN A 264 30.82 1.60 -8.23
N THR A 265 31.47 2.47 -9.00
CA THR A 265 31.42 2.47 -10.47
C THR A 265 32.81 2.23 -11.01
N PHE A 266 32.90 1.50 -12.11
CA PHE A 266 34.16 1.08 -12.72
C PHE A 266 34.13 1.32 -14.23
N ASP A 267 35.28 1.58 -14.82
CA ASP A 267 35.49 1.60 -16.27
C ASP A 267 35.66 0.19 -16.87
N ALA A 268 35.89 0.12 -18.18
CA ALA A 268 36.04 -1.12 -18.92
C ALA A 268 37.31 -1.90 -18.53
N GLU A 269 38.33 -1.20 -18.02
CA GLU A 269 39.59 -1.74 -17.53
C GLU A 269 39.49 -2.26 -16.08
N GLY A 270 38.37 -1.98 -15.40
CA GLY A 270 38.12 -2.38 -14.02
C GLY A 270 38.69 -1.41 -12.98
N THR A 271 39.08 -0.21 -13.40
CA THR A 271 39.48 0.87 -12.49
C THR A 271 38.23 1.49 -11.89
N GLU A 272 38.20 1.68 -10.56
CA GLU A 272 37.12 2.43 -9.93
C GLU A 272 37.11 3.86 -10.50
N THR A 273 35.96 4.35 -10.93
CA THR A 273 35.77 5.71 -11.44
C THR A 273 35.20 6.62 -10.37
N ALA A 274 34.24 6.11 -9.58
CA ALA A 274 33.64 6.84 -8.48
C ALA A 274 32.92 5.93 -7.49
N ASN A 275 32.65 6.45 -6.29
CA ASN A 275 31.81 5.82 -5.28
C ASN A 275 30.78 6.80 -4.69
N TYR A 276 29.62 6.24 -4.35
CA TYR A 276 28.52 6.90 -3.64
C TYR A 276 28.40 6.25 -2.27
N GLN A 277 28.66 6.99 -1.20
CA GLN A 277 28.51 6.53 0.19
C GLN A 277 27.22 7.07 0.78
N PHE A 278 26.49 6.21 1.49
CA PHE A 278 25.21 6.55 2.10
C PHE A 278 25.34 6.60 3.61
N ASN A 279 25.15 7.79 4.17
CA ASN A 279 25.19 7.99 5.61
C ASN A 279 23.76 8.03 6.15
N TYR A 280 23.54 7.29 7.25
CA TYR A 280 22.21 7.12 7.82
C TYR A 280 22.19 7.50 9.28
N GLN A 281 21.03 7.95 9.74
CA GLN A 281 20.67 7.92 11.15
C GLN A 281 19.46 7.02 11.37
N TYR A 282 19.31 6.50 12.58
CA TYR A 282 18.04 5.92 12.99
C TYR A 282 17.16 7.02 13.57
N SER A 283 15.90 7.04 13.15
CA SER A 283 14.89 7.92 13.75
C SER A 283 14.81 7.67 15.25
N LYS A 284 14.85 8.73 16.05
CA LYS A 284 14.76 8.61 17.52
C LYS A 284 13.40 8.11 17.99
N TYR A 285 12.37 8.24 17.15
CA TYR A 285 10.99 7.91 17.48
C TYR A 285 10.57 6.55 16.93
N THR A 286 10.92 6.28 15.67
CA THR A 286 10.47 5.07 14.97
C THR A 286 11.55 4.00 14.87
N GLY A 287 12.81 4.33 15.18
CA GLY A 287 13.97 3.47 14.95
C GLY A 287 14.30 3.24 13.47
N ARG A 288 13.55 3.83 12.52
CA ARG A 288 13.71 3.60 11.08
C ARG A 288 14.95 4.31 10.53
N SER A 289 15.60 3.70 9.55
CA SER A 289 16.74 4.28 8.82
C SER A 289 16.30 5.49 8.01
N LEU A 290 16.95 6.62 8.24
CA LEU A 290 16.78 7.88 7.52
C LEU A 290 18.10 8.22 6.84
N LEU A 291 18.09 8.40 5.51
CA LEU A 291 19.28 8.81 4.75
C LEU A 291 19.61 10.27 5.07
N LEU A 292 20.78 10.54 5.63
CA LEU A 292 21.22 11.89 5.98
C LEU A 292 21.91 12.59 4.82
N ASP A 293 22.78 11.86 4.13
CA ASP A 293 23.51 12.43 3.00
C ASP A 293 24.05 11.35 2.07
N ILE A 294 24.35 11.80 0.85
CA ILE A 294 25.01 11.05 -0.20
C ILE A 294 26.35 11.73 -0.48
N ASP A 295 27.42 11.06 -0.09
CA ASP A 295 28.80 11.46 -0.35
C ASP A 295 29.26 10.85 -1.68
N TYR A 296 29.74 11.68 -2.60
CA TYR A 296 30.28 11.21 -3.87
C TYR A 296 31.78 11.49 -3.97
N GLY A 297 32.55 10.41 -4.12
CA GLY A 297 34.00 10.44 -4.25
C GLY A 297 34.44 9.99 -5.63
N SER A 298 35.25 10.80 -6.30
CA SER A 298 36.04 10.35 -7.45
C SER A 298 37.16 9.42 -6.98
N ALA A 299 37.46 8.39 -7.77
CA ALA A 299 38.59 7.51 -7.52
C ALA A 299 39.95 8.21 -7.52
N SER A 300 40.05 9.41 -8.12
CA SER A 300 41.26 10.26 -8.09
C SER A 300 41.46 11.05 -6.79
N GLY A 301 40.59 10.87 -5.78
CA GLY A 301 40.75 11.46 -4.44
C GLY A 301 40.04 12.79 -4.22
N GLY A 302 39.17 13.22 -5.13
CA GLY A 302 38.30 14.39 -4.96
C GLY A 302 36.87 13.99 -4.56
N SER A 303 36.34 14.56 -3.47
CA SER A 303 34.94 14.41 -3.08
C SER A 303 34.11 15.62 -3.53
N SER A 304 32.85 15.38 -3.92
CA SER A 304 31.89 16.46 -4.11
C SER A 304 31.44 17.04 -2.77
N THR A 305 30.73 18.16 -2.80
CA THR A 305 29.87 18.54 -1.68
C THR A 305 28.80 17.45 -1.49
N PRO A 306 28.53 17.00 -0.25
CA PRO A 306 27.50 15.99 0.00
C PRO A 306 26.11 16.53 -0.36
N ILE A 307 25.23 15.66 -0.85
CA ILE A 307 23.80 15.98 -0.98
C ILE A 307 23.15 15.59 0.35
N SER A 308 22.72 16.56 1.14
CA SER A 308 22.15 16.35 2.48
C SER A 308 20.62 16.41 2.49
N PHE A 309 20.02 15.60 3.34
CA PHE A 309 18.58 15.49 3.57
C PHE A 309 18.27 15.72 5.05
N SER A 310 17.18 16.43 5.29
CA SER A 310 16.64 16.68 6.63
C SER A 310 15.28 16.03 6.74
N TRP A 311 15.03 15.37 7.87
CA TRP A 311 13.79 14.64 8.12
C TRP A 311 12.96 15.34 9.19
N ASN A 312 11.64 15.40 8.97
CA ASN A 312 10.71 15.87 9.97
C ASN A 312 10.47 14.76 11.01
N GLU A 313 11.19 14.85 12.12
CA GLU A 313 10.92 14.04 13.30
C GLU A 313 10.04 14.82 14.29
N PRO A 314 9.08 14.20 14.99
CA PRO A 314 8.21 14.87 15.98
C PRO A 314 9.03 15.56 17.09
N GLY A 315 9.41 16.82 16.90
CA GLY A 315 10.31 17.55 17.82
C GLY A 315 11.35 18.46 17.13
N ALA A 316 11.47 18.43 15.80
CA ALA A 316 12.35 19.32 15.04
C ALA A 316 11.69 20.70 14.74
N THR A 317 11.51 21.49 15.79
CA THR A 317 11.33 22.97 15.88
C THR A 317 10.56 23.75 14.80
N SER A 318 9.41 24.32 15.20
CA SER A 318 9.05 25.71 14.91
C SER A 318 9.02 26.48 16.23
N THR A 319 9.98 27.37 16.41
CA THR A 319 10.08 28.31 17.51
C THR A 319 9.07 29.44 17.36
N LEU A 320 7.88 29.31 17.95
CA LEU A 320 7.07 30.41 18.44
C LEU A 320 6.39 29.96 19.73
N PHE A 321 6.64 30.67 20.82
CA PHE A 321 6.22 30.44 22.21
C PHE A 321 7.15 29.57 23.08
N ASP A 322 7.96 30.32 23.82
CA ASP A 322 8.77 29.96 24.97
C ASP A 322 7.95 29.26 26.07
N MET A 323 8.15 27.95 26.23
CA MET A 323 8.15 27.26 27.52
C MET A 323 9.20 26.16 27.47
N SER A 324 10.35 26.42 28.08
CA SER A 324 11.44 25.46 28.27
C SER A 324 10.96 24.24 29.08
N PRO A 325 11.18 22.98 28.63
CA PRO A 325 11.12 21.85 29.54
C PRO A 325 12.46 21.75 30.26
N THR A 326 12.49 22.18 31.51
CA THR A 326 13.54 21.81 32.46
C THR A 326 13.50 20.28 32.62
N VAL A 327 14.56 19.59 32.20
CA VAL A 327 14.77 18.19 32.54
C VAL A 327 15.15 18.12 34.02
N SER A 328 14.19 17.73 34.85
CA SER A 328 14.43 17.23 36.19
C SER A 328 14.50 15.71 36.12
N THR A 329 15.71 15.17 36.25
CA THR A 329 15.92 13.77 36.62
C THR A 329 15.32 13.53 38.00
N GLY A 330 14.25 12.75 38.11
CA GLY A 330 13.75 12.33 39.41
C GLY A 330 12.26 12.05 39.44
N ASP A 331 11.97 10.78 39.71
CA ASP A 331 10.72 10.22 40.22
C ASP A 331 9.68 9.74 39.20
N LEU A 332 9.64 8.41 39.09
CA LEU A 332 8.52 7.63 38.60
C LEU A 332 7.39 7.69 39.66
N SER A 333 6.76 8.86 39.81
CA SER A 333 5.47 8.95 40.48
C SER A 333 4.39 9.10 39.42
N ILE A 334 3.79 7.94 39.12
CA ILE A 334 2.51 7.82 38.41
C ILE A 334 1.51 8.73 39.12
N PRO A 335 0.75 9.61 38.43
CA PRO A 335 -0.40 10.21 39.06
C PRO A 335 -1.38 9.08 39.37
N ASP A 336 -1.59 8.80 40.66
CA ASP A 336 -2.70 8.00 41.15
C ASP A 336 -3.95 8.44 40.38
N ILE A 337 -4.46 7.58 39.48
CA ILE A 337 -5.79 7.77 38.91
C ILE A 337 -6.75 7.23 39.96
N PRO A 338 -7.45 8.09 40.72
CA PRO A 338 -8.49 7.60 41.60
C PRO A 338 -9.64 7.18 40.70
N ALA A 339 -10.15 5.98 40.91
CA ALA A 339 -11.47 5.64 40.42
C ALA A 339 -12.49 6.65 41.00
N GLN A 340 -12.94 7.62 40.20
CA GLN A 340 -14.33 8.11 40.09
C GLN A 340 -14.45 9.35 39.16
N ILE A 341 -15.11 9.12 38.03
CA ILE A 341 -15.96 9.95 37.15
C ILE A 341 -15.98 11.51 37.26
N TRP A 342 -15.98 12.12 36.05
CA TRP A 342 -16.55 13.41 35.61
C TRP A 342 -15.68 14.70 35.59
N ARG A 343 -15.65 15.29 34.37
CA ARG A 343 -15.32 16.68 33.96
C ARG A 343 -13.88 16.93 33.50
N ALA A 344 -13.70 16.98 32.18
CA ALA A 344 -12.74 17.89 31.56
C ALA A 344 -13.51 19.07 30.93
N PRO A 345 -13.34 20.32 31.40
CA PRO A 345 -13.91 21.47 30.74
C PRO A 345 -13.11 21.82 29.48
N GLY A 346 -13.83 21.98 28.36
CA GLY A 346 -13.48 22.94 27.31
C GLY A 346 -12.15 22.76 26.58
N LYS A 347 -11.77 21.54 26.21
CA LYS A 347 -10.76 21.31 25.16
C LYS A 347 -11.45 20.63 23.99
N LEU A 348 -11.48 21.28 22.82
CA LEU A 348 -11.83 20.63 21.55
C LEU A 348 -10.90 19.42 21.40
N ILE A 349 -11.47 18.22 21.44
CA ILE A 349 -10.79 16.99 21.05
C ILE A 349 -11.68 16.26 20.05
N GLU A 350 -11.01 15.80 19.02
CA GLU A 350 -11.26 14.71 18.06
C GLU A 350 -12.45 13.79 18.39
N PHE A 351 -13.15 13.37 17.34
CA PHE A 351 -14.22 12.37 17.34
C PHE A 351 -14.07 11.30 18.44
N GLU A 352 -15.11 11.10 19.25
CA GLU A 352 -15.10 10.05 20.28
C GLU A 352 -15.36 8.66 19.69
N LYS A 353 -16.12 8.60 18.59
CA LYS A 353 -16.31 7.41 17.77
C LYS A 353 -16.04 7.79 16.32
N VAL A 354 -14.80 7.58 15.88
CA VAL A 354 -14.35 7.83 14.51
C VAL A 354 -14.63 6.58 13.68
N ASN A 355 -15.26 6.76 12.53
CA ASN A 355 -15.24 5.81 11.42
C ASN A 355 -14.50 6.46 10.26
N TYR A 356 -14.03 5.63 9.34
CA TYR A 356 -13.25 6.05 8.20
C TYR A 356 -13.92 5.55 6.93
N PHE A 357 -13.92 6.35 5.88
CA PHE A 357 -14.36 5.96 4.55
C PHE A 357 -13.55 6.73 3.52
N ASP A 358 -13.01 6.03 2.53
CA ASP A 358 -12.31 6.62 1.40
C ASP A 358 -13.36 7.09 0.39
N VAL A 359 -13.70 8.39 0.45
CA VAL A 359 -14.80 8.97 -0.31
C VAL A 359 -14.47 9.11 -1.79
N ASP A 360 -13.20 9.35 -2.13
CA ASP A 360 -12.76 9.65 -3.49
C ASP A 360 -11.86 8.57 -4.13
N ARG A 361 -11.60 7.49 -3.39
CA ARG A 361 -10.80 6.33 -3.78
C ARG A 361 -9.34 6.67 -4.04
N ASP A 362 -8.82 7.69 -3.37
CA ASP A 362 -7.41 8.05 -3.45
C ASP A 362 -6.52 7.16 -2.57
N GLY A 363 -7.14 6.29 -1.76
CA GLY A 363 -6.47 5.37 -0.84
C GLY A 363 -6.29 5.93 0.58
N GLU A 364 -6.64 7.20 0.80
CA GLU A 364 -6.76 7.83 2.10
C GLU A 364 -8.23 7.81 2.54
N SER A 365 -8.49 7.67 3.84
CA SER A 365 -9.86 7.62 4.34
C SER A 365 -10.22 8.85 5.15
N GLU A 366 -11.32 9.51 4.80
CA GLU A 366 -11.84 10.63 5.56
C GLU A 366 -12.49 10.15 6.87
N PRO A 367 -12.18 10.81 8.00
CA PRO A 367 -12.85 10.53 9.26
C PRO A 367 -14.25 11.16 9.27
N TYR A 368 -15.23 10.39 9.74
CA TYR A 368 -16.55 10.87 10.11
C TYR A 368 -16.95 10.23 11.44
N GLY A 369 -17.86 10.84 12.21
CA GLY A 369 -18.10 10.29 13.54
C GLY A 369 -18.88 11.19 14.49
N ILE A 370 -18.89 10.77 15.77
CA ILE A 370 -19.60 11.49 16.84
C ILE A 370 -18.62 12.35 17.62
N VAL A 371 -18.97 13.62 17.80
CA VAL A 371 -18.37 14.51 18.81
C VAL A 371 -19.38 14.66 19.94
N GLU A 372 -19.07 14.12 21.13
CA GLU A 372 -19.95 14.27 22.28
C GLU A 372 -19.93 15.70 22.82
N SER A 373 -21.11 16.25 23.14
CA SER A 373 -21.22 17.46 23.93
C SER A 373 -21.61 17.08 25.35
N ALA A 374 -20.73 17.36 26.32
CA ALA A 374 -20.99 17.08 27.73
C ALA A 374 -22.06 18.05 28.26
N LYS A 375 -23.33 17.74 28.06
CA LYS A 375 -24.43 18.35 28.84
C LYS A 375 -24.79 17.41 29.99
N PRO A 376 -24.62 17.83 31.26
CA PRO A 376 -24.95 16.98 32.40
C PRO A 376 -26.46 16.77 32.47
N THR A 377 -26.91 15.51 32.37
CA THR A 377 -28.25 15.10 32.80
C THR A 377 -28.20 14.75 34.29
N SER A 378 -29.15 15.29 35.06
CA SER A 378 -29.28 15.02 36.50
C SER A 378 -29.83 13.61 36.72
N GLY A 379 -28.96 12.60 36.69
CA GLY A 379 -29.36 11.24 36.99
C GLY A 379 -28.45 10.15 36.45
N GLY A 380 -27.15 10.18 36.78
CA GLY A 380 -26.26 9.01 36.84
C GLY A 380 -25.97 8.21 35.55
N TYR A 381 -26.71 8.41 34.47
CA TYR A 381 -26.48 7.79 33.17
C TYR A 381 -25.95 8.86 32.22
N LEU A 382 -24.71 8.68 31.80
CA LEU A 382 -24.06 9.41 30.69
C LEU A 382 -24.85 9.14 29.40
N SER A 383 -25.98 9.82 29.21
CA SER A 383 -26.64 9.89 27.90
C SER A 383 -25.99 11.06 27.16
N ALA A 384 -24.87 10.80 26.50
CA ALA A 384 -24.21 11.82 25.71
C ALA A 384 -25.12 12.25 24.56
N SER A 385 -25.41 13.55 24.51
CA SER A 385 -26.02 14.19 23.35
C SER A 385 -24.86 14.81 22.56
N GLY A 386 -24.44 14.14 21.49
CA GLY A 386 -23.38 14.60 20.60
C GLY A 386 -23.92 15.22 19.32
N SER A 387 -23.00 15.61 18.43
CA SER A 387 -23.29 15.89 17.02
C SER A 387 -22.54 14.89 16.16
N ILE A 388 -23.17 14.38 15.11
CA ILE A 388 -22.47 13.61 14.07
C ILE A 388 -21.88 14.61 13.10
N HIS A 389 -20.59 14.53 12.80
CA HIS A 389 -20.00 15.33 11.74
C HIS A 389 -19.86 14.47 10.47
N ASP A 390 -20.17 15.07 9.33
CA ASP A 390 -19.93 14.47 8.01
C ASP A 390 -18.46 14.59 7.58
N PHE A 391 -18.15 14.15 6.37
CA PHE A 391 -16.80 14.16 5.77
C PHE A 391 -16.21 15.57 5.62
N GLU A 392 -17.06 16.60 5.55
CA GLU A 392 -16.63 18.01 5.50
C GLU A 392 -16.54 18.63 6.91
N GLY A 393 -16.82 17.85 7.97
CA GLY A 393 -16.80 18.30 9.35
C GLY A 393 -18.05 19.09 9.76
N ALA A 394 -19.12 19.11 8.95
CA ALA A 394 -20.34 19.83 9.27
C ALA A 394 -21.19 19.06 10.30
N PRO A 395 -21.62 19.71 11.41
CA PRO A 395 -22.34 19.02 12.48
C PRO A 395 -23.84 18.81 12.15
N GLN A 396 -24.33 17.60 12.40
CA GLN A 396 -25.74 17.25 12.50
C GLN A 396 -26.10 16.94 13.97
N SER A 397 -26.98 17.75 14.56
CA SER A 397 -27.38 17.66 15.97
C SER A 397 -28.90 17.54 16.11
N PRO A 398 -29.42 16.76 17.08
CA PRO A 398 -28.70 15.82 17.96
C PRO A 398 -28.27 14.54 17.22
N GLY A 399 -27.02 14.10 17.41
CA GLY A 399 -26.45 12.92 16.74
C GLY A 399 -26.11 11.80 17.72
N HIS A 400 -26.63 10.59 17.48
CA HIS A 400 -26.24 9.37 18.18
C HIS A 400 -26.16 8.20 17.19
N GLY A 401 -24.99 8.02 16.56
CA GLY A 401 -24.75 7.02 15.52
C GLY A 401 -25.41 7.36 14.16
N GLY A 402 -24.82 6.89 13.06
CA GLY A 402 -25.29 7.15 11.71
C GLY A 402 -24.88 6.05 10.73
N THR A 403 -25.38 6.13 9.50
CA THR A 403 -25.03 5.24 8.40
C THR A 403 -24.81 6.02 7.11
N LEU A 404 -24.18 5.43 6.10
CA LEU A 404 -23.94 6.07 4.82
C LEU A 404 -25.12 5.87 3.87
N LEU A 405 -25.50 6.91 3.13
CA LEU A 405 -26.49 6.87 2.06
C LEU A 405 -25.93 7.50 0.79
N GLY A 406 -26.50 7.19 -0.37
CA GLY A 406 -26.08 7.76 -1.65
C GLY A 406 -25.33 6.75 -2.50
N SER A 407 -24.20 7.14 -3.09
CA SER A 407 -23.28 6.20 -3.75
C SER A 407 -22.02 6.06 -2.92
N ILE A 408 -21.30 4.95 -3.06
CA ILE A 408 -19.91 4.82 -2.61
C ILE A 408 -19.02 5.96 -3.17
N ASP A 409 -19.35 6.50 -4.35
CA ASP A 409 -18.62 7.61 -4.97
C ASP A 409 -19.05 9.01 -4.51
N ASN A 410 -20.17 9.10 -3.78
CA ASN A 410 -20.68 10.35 -3.24
C ASN A 410 -21.59 10.04 -2.03
N PRO A 411 -21.01 9.55 -0.92
CA PRO A 411 -21.74 9.14 0.25
C PRO A 411 -22.17 10.36 1.06
N SER A 412 -23.27 10.21 1.78
CA SER A 412 -23.79 11.19 2.72
C SER A 412 -24.03 10.52 4.07
N VAL A 413 -23.74 11.23 5.15
CA VAL A 413 -23.97 10.70 6.50
C VAL A 413 -25.42 10.94 6.90
N LEU A 414 -26.14 9.85 7.16
CA LEU A 414 -27.48 9.87 7.72
C LEU A 414 -27.41 9.70 9.24
N ALA A 415 -27.64 10.79 9.98
CA ALA A 415 -27.74 10.76 11.43
C ALA A 415 -29.03 10.06 11.95
N SER A 416 -28.93 9.41 13.11
CA SER A 416 -30.09 8.88 13.83
C SER A 416 -30.96 10.01 14.40
N LYS A 417 -32.29 9.89 14.31
CA LYS A 417 -33.24 10.89 14.84
C LYS A 417 -33.41 10.77 16.36
N VAL A 418 -33.33 11.89 17.09
CA VAL A 418 -33.57 11.96 18.55
C VAL A 418 -34.79 12.86 18.84
N LYS A 419 -35.59 12.53 19.86
CA LYS A 419 -36.69 13.38 20.36
C LYS A 419 -36.27 14.09 21.64
N GLU A 420 -36.32 15.42 21.63
CA GLU A 420 -36.05 16.27 22.80
C GLU A 420 -37.36 16.59 23.53
N HIS A 421 -37.38 16.44 24.86
CA HIS A 421 -38.48 16.86 25.72
C HIS A 421 -37.95 17.80 26.81
N CYS A 422 -38.32 19.08 26.78
CA CYS A 422 -37.86 20.07 27.76
C CYS A 422 -39.00 20.54 28.66
N GLU A 423 -38.79 20.44 29.97
CA GLU A 423 -39.67 20.98 31.00
C GLU A 423 -38.98 22.15 31.73
N ARG A 424 -39.79 23.08 32.25
CA ARG A 424 -39.31 24.23 33.03
C ARG A 424 -39.52 23.90 34.51
N ASP A 425 -38.44 23.87 35.27
CA ASP A 425 -38.49 23.67 36.71
C ASP A 425 -38.94 24.95 37.42
N GLY A 426 -39.53 24.80 38.61
CA GLY A 426 -40.11 25.92 39.39
C GLY A 426 -39.11 26.96 39.90
N ASP A 427 -37.82 26.70 39.78
CA ASP A 427 -36.72 27.63 40.07
C ASP A 427 -36.26 28.43 38.83
N GLY A 428 -36.93 28.24 37.69
CA GLY A 428 -36.59 28.89 36.43
C GLY A 428 -35.52 28.17 35.61
N SER A 429 -34.99 27.04 36.08
CA SER A 429 -34.10 26.19 35.28
C SER A 429 -34.88 25.34 34.25
N HIS A 430 -34.18 24.90 33.20
CA HIS A 430 -34.74 24.04 32.16
C HIS A 430 -34.18 22.63 32.29
N ARG A 431 -35.06 21.64 32.44
CA ARG A 431 -34.69 20.22 32.41
C ARG A 431 -35.09 19.65 31.06
N CYS A 432 -34.11 19.48 30.19
CA CYS A 432 -34.29 18.77 28.92
C CYS A 432 -33.92 17.30 29.10
N THR A 433 -34.88 16.43 28.81
CA THR A 433 -34.72 14.98 28.75
C THR A 433 -34.69 14.61 27.28
N TYR A 434 -33.59 14.04 26.82
CA TYR A 434 -33.50 13.47 25.48
C TYR A 434 -34.04 12.05 25.53
N SER A 435 -35.17 11.83 24.85
CA SER A 435 -35.69 10.49 24.64
C SER A 435 -35.22 10.01 23.28
N TYR A 436 -34.40 8.98 23.26
CA TYR A 436 -34.03 8.33 22.02
C TYR A 436 -35.31 7.74 21.40
N SER A 437 -35.78 8.30 20.29
CA SER A 437 -36.65 7.56 19.38
C SER A 437 -35.79 6.86 18.34
N VAL A 438 -34.79 6.11 18.79
CA VAL A 438 -34.62 4.82 18.13
C VAL A 438 -35.96 4.16 18.38
N ASP A 439 -36.79 4.01 17.35
CA ASP A 439 -37.75 2.92 17.42
C ASP A 439 -36.92 1.73 17.95
N PRO A 440 -37.27 1.18 19.13
CA PRO A 440 -36.49 0.10 19.72
C PRO A 440 -36.43 -1.12 18.79
N ASP A 441 -37.19 -1.12 17.69
CA ASP A 441 -37.14 -2.10 16.62
C ASP A 441 -36.36 -1.67 15.36
N TYR A 442 -35.73 -0.50 15.33
CA TYR A 442 -35.10 0.07 14.13
C TYR A 442 -33.68 0.61 14.34
N ILE A 443 -32.65 -0.16 13.95
CA ILE A 443 -31.28 0.35 13.76
C ILE A 443 -31.04 0.54 12.26
N ARG A 444 -30.55 1.71 11.88
CA ARG A 444 -30.25 2.05 10.48
C ARG A 444 -28.87 1.54 10.10
N ALA A 445 -28.80 0.79 9.01
CA ALA A 445 -27.57 0.46 8.32
C ALA A 445 -27.80 0.61 6.81
N SER A 446 -26.75 0.53 6.02
CA SER A 446 -26.85 0.60 4.57
C SER A 446 -26.16 -0.57 3.88
N TYR A 447 -26.64 -0.90 2.69
CA TYR A 447 -26.13 -1.99 1.87
C TYR A 447 -26.28 -1.65 0.37
N ALA A 448 -25.55 -2.36 -0.49
CA ALA A 448 -25.49 -2.10 -1.93
C ALA A 448 -26.15 -3.24 -2.77
N PRO A 449 -27.49 -3.23 -2.96
CA PRO A 449 -28.21 -4.35 -3.56
C PRO A 449 -27.98 -4.57 -5.06
N ASN A 450 -27.55 -3.54 -5.79
CA ASN A 450 -27.57 -3.55 -7.26
C ASN A 450 -26.17 -3.64 -7.89
N LYS A 451 -25.11 -3.88 -7.09
CA LYS A 451 -23.69 -3.89 -7.53
C LYS A 451 -23.27 -2.59 -8.24
N ASN A 452 -24.02 -1.51 -8.07
CA ASN A 452 -23.82 -0.23 -8.72
C ASN A 452 -23.28 0.84 -7.76
N GLY A 453 -22.82 0.43 -6.58
CA GLY A 453 -22.30 1.34 -5.54
C GLY A 453 -23.36 2.16 -4.81
N VAL A 454 -24.65 2.08 -5.20
CA VAL A 454 -25.72 2.83 -4.55
C VAL A 454 -26.13 2.15 -3.24
N LEU A 455 -26.03 2.91 -2.15
CA LEU A 455 -26.34 2.53 -0.79
C LEU A 455 -27.81 2.76 -0.47
N VAL A 456 -28.47 1.72 0.04
CA VAL A 456 -29.87 1.71 0.45
C VAL A 456 -29.96 1.40 1.95
N GLU A 457 -30.84 2.10 2.65
CA GLU A 457 -31.09 1.87 4.09
C GLU A 457 -31.79 0.51 4.32
N TYR A 458 -31.38 -0.19 5.37
CA TYR A 458 -32.09 -1.36 5.90
C TYR A 458 -32.10 -1.36 7.44
N ASN A 459 -32.98 -2.19 8.01
CA ASN A 459 -33.09 -2.37 9.44
C ASN A 459 -32.15 -3.47 9.94
N ALA A 460 -31.03 -3.07 10.54
CA ALA A 460 -29.99 -3.96 11.07
C ALA A 460 -30.42 -4.77 12.32
N LYS A 461 -31.58 -4.47 12.92
CA LYS A 461 -32.15 -5.31 13.99
C LYS A 461 -32.88 -6.54 13.46
N LYS A 462 -33.34 -6.48 12.20
CA LYS A 462 -34.18 -7.53 11.60
C LYS A 462 -33.44 -8.30 10.52
N ASN A 463 -32.46 -7.66 9.90
CA ASN A 463 -31.72 -8.25 8.80
C ASN A 463 -30.22 -8.01 8.98
N VAL A 464 -29.45 -8.81 8.25
CA VAL A 464 -28.05 -8.58 7.96
C VAL A 464 -27.88 -8.56 6.44
N ALA A 465 -26.97 -7.73 5.92
CA ALA A 465 -26.72 -7.60 4.49
C ALA A 465 -25.41 -8.29 4.11
N GLY A 466 -25.42 -9.03 3.00
CA GLY A 466 -24.27 -9.79 2.50
C GLY A 466 -24.55 -10.44 1.15
N ASP A 467 -23.51 -10.76 0.40
CA ASP A 467 -23.54 -11.56 -0.83
C ASP A 467 -23.68 -13.06 -0.51
N PHE A 468 -24.80 -13.44 0.09
CA PHE A 468 -25.07 -14.80 0.55
C PHE A 468 -25.25 -15.84 -0.58
N ASN A 469 -25.12 -15.44 -1.85
CA ASN A 469 -25.22 -16.30 -3.02
C ASN A 469 -24.05 -16.14 -4.01
N GLY A 470 -23.05 -15.32 -3.69
CA GLY A 470 -21.83 -15.11 -4.49
C GLY A 470 -22.04 -14.47 -5.86
N ASP A 471 -23.11 -13.69 -6.05
CA ASP A 471 -23.39 -13.01 -7.33
C ASP A 471 -22.79 -11.58 -7.39
N GLY A 472 -22.12 -11.16 -6.32
CA GLY A 472 -21.56 -9.83 -6.09
C GLY A 472 -22.59 -8.79 -5.70
N ARG A 473 -23.83 -9.18 -5.36
CA ARG A 473 -24.90 -8.28 -4.89
C ARG A 473 -25.24 -8.62 -3.45
N GLN A 474 -25.27 -7.59 -2.61
CA GLN A 474 -25.72 -7.79 -1.24
C GLN A 474 -27.23 -8.04 -1.21
N THR A 475 -27.62 -9.09 -0.50
CA THR A 475 -29.01 -9.42 -0.20
C THR A 475 -29.25 -9.31 1.31
N LEU A 476 -30.52 -9.10 1.68
CA LEU A 476 -30.90 -9.06 3.09
C LEU A 476 -31.29 -10.46 3.55
N LYS A 477 -30.62 -10.92 4.60
CA LYS A 477 -30.96 -12.15 5.32
C LYS A 477 -31.62 -11.81 6.65
N ALA A 478 -32.79 -12.40 6.91
CA ALA A 478 -33.52 -12.21 8.15
C ALA A 478 -32.76 -12.83 9.34
N LEU A 479 -32.82 -12.18 10.50
CA LEU A 479 -32.25 -12.69 11.74
C LEU A 479 -33.25 -13.58 12.49
N ASP A 480 -32.79 -14.75 12.93
CA ASP A 480 -33.63 -15.76 13.61
C ASP A 480 -34.08 -15.34 15.02
N SER A 481 -33.49 -14.30 15.65
CA SER A 481 -33.97 -13.79 16.94
C SER A 481 -33.56 -12.34 17.23
N TYR A 482 -34.50 -11.59 17.81
CA TYR A 482 -34.36 -10.18 18.22
C TYR A 482 -33.63 -10.03 19.56
N SER A 483 -32.69 -9.06 19.66
CA SER A 483 -32.12 -8.60 20.93
C SER A 483 -32.29 -7.07 21.03
N PRO A 484 -33.04 -6.56 22.04
CA PRO A 484 -33.34 -5.13 22.13
C PRO A 484 -32.19 -4.24 22.62
N TRP A 485 -31.01 -4.77 22.98
CA TRP A 485 -30.04 -3.95 23.74
C TRP A 485 -28.62 -3.97 23.17
N ILE A 486 -28.37 -2.95 22.35
CA ILE A 486 -27.05 -2.30 22.24
C ILE A 486 -26.78 -1.40 23.47
N PHE A 487 -27.78 -0.99 24.27
CA PHE A 487 -27.55 -0.35 25.59
C PHE A 487 -28.78 -0.50 26.53
N SER A 488 -28.87 -1.54 27.37
CA SER A 488 -29.54 -1.35 28.67
C SER A 488 -29.09 -2.30 29.76
N ASN A 489 -29.25 -1.73 30.95
CA ASN A 489 -29.00 -2.31 32.24
C ASN A 489 -30.04 -3.38 32.55
N GLY A 490 -29.51 -4.58 32.81
CA GLY A 490 -29.97 -5.48 33.86
C GLY A 490 -31.47 -5.72 33.98
N GLU A 491 -32.04 -6.54 33.09
CA GLU A 491 -33.09 -7.48 33.49
C GLU A 491 -32.93 -8.84 32.78
N SER A 492 -33.00 -9.91 33.57
CA SER A 492 -32.88 -11.30 33.15
C SER A 492 -34.23 -11.85 32.70
N TYR A 493 -34.42 -11.99 31.38
CA TYR A 493 -35.50 -12.78 30.81
C TYR A 493 -34.96 -14.12 30.26
N GLN A 494 -35.33 -15.20 30.93
CA GLN A 494 -35.08 -16.58 30.52
C GLN A 494 -35.93 -16.93 29.28
N GLY A 495 -35.34 -17.60 28.27
CA GLY A 495 -36.13 -18.46 27.36
C GLY A 495 -35.86 -18.45 25.85
N SER A 496 -35.02 -17.58 25.29
CA SER A 496 -34.66 -17.68 23.86
C SER A 496 -33.15 -17.54 23.65
N ARG A 497 -32.56 -18.41 22.84
CA ARG A 497 -31.14 -18.36 22.44
C ARG A 497 -30.95 -17.13 21.54
N ARG A 498 -30.67 -15.98 22.15
CA ARG A 498 -30.53 -14.67 21.49
C ARG A 498 -29.11 -14.51 20.96
N TYR A 499 -28.97 -14.14 19.69
CA TYR A 499 -27.68 -13.77 19.09
C TYR A 499 -27.86 -12.64 18.08
N ILE A 500 -26.85 -11.79 17.92
CA ILE A 500 -26.76 -10.78 16.86
C ILE A 500 -25.55 -11.19 16.00
N PRO A 501 -25.67 -11.30 14.67
CA PRO A 501 -24.48 -11.45 13.84
C PRO A 501 -23.63 -10.21 13.97
N THR A 502 -22.36 -10.40 14.30
CA THR A 502 -21.47 -9.29 14.66
C THR A 502 -20.94 -8.61 13.40
N THR A 503 -20.76 -9.37 12.31
CA THR A 503 -20.38 -8.88 10.98
C THR A 503 -20.64 -9.97 9.91
N VAL A 504 -20.49 -9.60 8.64
CA VAL A 504 -20.59 -10.44 7.45
C VAL A 504 -19.26 -10.36 6.69
N LEU A 505 -18.73 -11.51 6.33
CA LEU A 505 -17.44 -11.67 5.66
C LEU A 505 -17.41 -13.05 4.99
N ASP A 506 -16.71 -13.18 3.89
CA ASP A 506 -16.39 -14.46 3.26
C ASP A 506 -15.25 -15.14 4.04
N ILE A 507 -15.58 -16.14 4.86
CA ILE A 507 -14.65 -16.71 5.86
C ILE A 507 -13.84 -17.85 5.29
N ASP A 508 -14.48 -18.65 4.43
CA ASP A 508 -13.83 -19.74 3.72
C ASP A 508 -13.37 -19.37 2.30
N ASN A 509 -13.46 -18.08 1.95
CA ASN A 509 -12.96 -17.50 0.69
C ASN A 509 -13.54 -18.20 -0.54
N ASP A 510 -14.83 -18.56 -0.47
CA ASP A 510 -15.54 -19.26 -1.55
C ASP A 510 -16.35 -18.31 -2.44
N GLY A 511 -16.25 -17.01 -2.18
CA GLY A 511 -16.97 -15.95 -2.87
C GLY A 511 -18.39 -15.75 -2.36
N VAL A 512 -18.81 -16.44 -1.29
CA VAL A 512 -20.12 -16.29 -0.64
C VAL A 512 -19.92 -15.71 0.75
N ASP A 513 -20.63 -14.62 1.04
CA ASP A 513 -20.55 -14.01 2.35
C ASP A 513 -21.11 -14.94 3.44
N ASP A 514 -20.33 -15.13 4.51
CA ASP A 514 -20.72 -15.83 5.73
C ASP A 514 -21.07 -14.85 6.84
N TYR A 515 -21.50 -15.40 7.97
CA TYR A 515 -21.76 -14.59 9.15
C TYR A 515 -21.44 -15.38 10.41
N TYR A 516 -21.12 -14.64 11.47
CA TYR A 516 -20.88 -15.24 12.77
C TYR A 516 -21.62 -14.48 13.86
N PHE A 517 -21.89 -15.18 14.95
CA PHE A 517 -22.62 -14.66 16.08
C PHE A 517 -22.14 -15.28 17.39
N ARG A 518 -22.33 -14.57 18.50
CA ARG A 518 -22.03 -15.06 19.85
C ARG A 518 -23.32 -15.19 20.66
N TYR A 519 -23.44 -16.28 21.40
CA TYR A 519 -24.49 -16.43 22.42
C TYR A 519 -24.09 -15.71 23.71
N ARG A 520 -25.05 -15.08 24.40
CA ARG A 520 -24.85 -14.18 25.56
C ARG A 520 -24.03 -14.75 26.74
N THR A 521 -23.79 -16.05 26.80
CA THR A 521 -23.06 -16.74 27.87
C THR A 521 -22.13 -17.80 27.30
N SER A 522 -21.67 -17.60 26.07
CA SER A 522 -20.80 -18.53 25.36
C SER A 522 -19.41 -17.94 25.27
N ASP A 523 -18.42 -18.70 25.73
CA ASP A 523 -17.01 -18.49 25.44
C ASP A 523 -16.65 -18.85 23.99
N TYR A 524 -17.66 -19.04 23.13
CA TYR A 524 -17.52 -19.38 21.74
C TYR A 524 -18.29 -18.43 20.85
N VAL A 525 -17.67 -18.11 19.71
CA VAL A 525 -18.28 -17.45 18.57
C VAL A 525 -18.63 -18.52 17.55
N THR A 526 -19.90 -18.57 17.16
CA THR A 526 -20.43 -19.53 16.19
C THR A 526 -20.45 -18.92 14.80
N PHE A 527 -19.82 -19.61 13.86
CA PHE A 527 -19.78 -19.29 12.44
C PHE A 527 -20.86 -20.06 11.71
N ALA A 528 -21.41 -19.48 10.66
CA ALA A 528 -22.38 -20.14 9.80
C ALA A 528 -21.98 -19.92 8.35
N LEU A 529 -21.50 -21.00 7.71
CA LEU A 529 -21.05 -20.98 6.32
C LEU A 529 -22.28 -20.98 5.40
N SER A 530 -22.42 -19.93 4.60
CA SER A 530 -23.60 -19.67 3.78
C SER A 530 -23.74 -20.65 2.62
N SER A 531 -22.63 -21.02 1.99
CA SER A 531 -22.55 -21.96 0.87
C SER A 531 -22.74 -23.43 1.30
N GLN A 532 -22.38 -23.78 2.54
CA GLN A 532 -22.38 -25.17 3.05
C GLN A 532 -23.64 -25.52 3.85
N ALA A 533 -24.82 -25.17 3.34
CA ALA A 533 -26.09 -25.44 4.01
C ALA A 533 -26.17 -24.95 5.46
N GLN A 534 -25.47 -23.85 5.80
CA GLN A 534 -25.37 -23.31 7.16
C GLN A 534 -24.63 -24.24 8.13
N ASN A 535 -23.64 -25.01 7.66
CA ASN A 535 -22.73 -25.72 8.56
C ASN A 535 -22.14 -24.72 9.56
N LYS A 536 -22.30 -25.05 10.85
CA LYS A 536 -21.86 -24.20 11.94
C LYS A 536 -20.65 -24.80 12.63
N PHE A 537 -19.70 -23.96 12.96
CA PHE A 537 -18.57 -24.31 13.81
C PHE A 537 -18.30 -23.21 14.83
N ASP A 538 -17.69 -23.59 15.94
CA ASP A 538 -17.47 -22.72 17.09
C ASP A 538 -15.98 -22.43 17.26
N ILE A 539 -15.61 -21.15 17.37
CA ILE A 539 -14.28 -20.72 17.79
C ILE A 539 -14.33 -20.30 19.24
N TYR A 540 -13.43 -20.83 20.06
CA TYR A 540 -13.27 -20.37 21.44
C TYR A 540 -12.76 -18.93 21.49
N CYS A 541 -13.61 -18.02 21.95
CA CYS A 541 -13.28 -16.67 22.29
C CYS A 541 -14.08 -16.28 23.54
N PRO A 542 -13.42 -16.19 24.71
CA PRO A 542 -14.08 -15.90 25.98
C PRO A 542 -14.98 -14.67 25.91
N ASP A 543 -16.05 -14.66 26.69
CA ASP A 543 -17.01 -13.56 26.70
C ASP A 543 -16.38 -12.20 27.10
N ASP A 544 -15.30 -12.24 27.89
CA ASP A 544 -14.50 -11.11 28.33
C ASP A 544 -13.34 -10.72 27.39
N TRP A 545 -13.27 -11.32 26.20
CA TRP A 545 -12.31 -11.01 25.14
C TRP A 545 -13.02 -10.40 23.92
N SER A 546 -12.34 -9.44 23.29
CA SER A 546 -12.68 -8.96 21.94
C SER A 546 -12.15 -9.94 20.91
N CYS A 547 -12.89 -10.15 19.83
CA CYS A 547 -12.48 -11.02 18.73
C CYS A 547 -12.71 -10.35 17.39
N ASP A 548 -11.63 -10.25 16.62
CA ASP A 548 -11.62 -9.73 15.24
C ASP A 548 -11.12 -10.80 14.27
N PHE A 549 -11.35 -10.55 12.99
CA PHE A 549 -11.02 -11.46 11.90
C PHE A 549 -10.22 -10.72 10.86
N LEU A 550 -9.01 -11.22 10.58
CA LEU A 550 -8.13 -10.66 9.58
C LEU A 550 -7.19 -11.75 9.08
N ASP A 551 -6.79 -11.68 7.83
CA ASP A 551 -5.82 -12.60 7.25
C ASP A 551 -4.41 -12.24 7.81
N LEU A 552 -4.03 -12.86 8.93
CA LEU A 552 -2.79 -12.54 9.66
C LEU A 552 -1.57 -13.07 8.90
N ASN A 553 -1.74 -14.16 8.15
CA ASN A 553 -0.66 -14.90 7.52
C ASN A 553 -0.59 -14.70 5.99
N GLN A 554 -1.52 -13.92 5.42
CA GLN A 554 -1.69 -13.63 4.00
C GLN A 554 -1.89 -14.91 3.15
N ASP A 555 -2.63 -15.88 3.67
CA ASP A 555 -2.96 -17.12 2.95
C ASP A 555 -4.30 -17.05 2.20
N GLY A 556 -5.03 -15.93 2.34
CA GLY A 556 -6.32 -15.71 1.72
C GLY A 556 -7.50 -16.21 2.56
N TYR A 557 -7.28 -16.71 3.77
CA TYR A 557 -8.35 -17.08 4.71
C TYR A 557 -8.33 -16.14 5.91
N LEU A 558 -9.50 -15.85 6.47
CA LEU A 558 -9.59 -14.94 7.60
C LEU A 558 -9.24 -15.66 8.90
N ASP A 559 -8.16 -15.23 9.54
CA ASP A 559 -7.74 -15.74 10.85
C ASP A 559 -8.51 -15.08 11.99
N SER A 560 -8.73 -15.82 13.06
CA SER A 560 -9.32 -15.25 14.28
C SER A 560 -8.24 -14.70 15.20
N ILE A 561 -8.42 -13.47 15.68
CA ILE A 561 -7.61 -12.88 16.75
C ILE A 561 -8.51 -12.49 17.93
N GLY A 562 -8.33 -13.19 19.04
CA GLY A 562 -8.87 -12.80 20.33
C GLY A 562 -7.87 -11.93 21.08
N TYR A 563 -8.33 -10.82 21.66
CA TYR A 563 -7.51 -9.99 22.52
C TYR A 563 -8.24 -9.52 23.78
N LYS A 564 -7.46 -9.38 24.86
CA LYS A 564 -7.90 -8.82 26.13
C LYS A 564 -6.91 -7.77 26.62
N ILE A 565 -7.42 -6.59 26.93
CA ILE A 565 -6.64 -5.46 27.43
C ILE A 565 -6.83 -5.39 28.95
N ASP A 566 -5.75 -5.55 29.72
CA ASP A 566 -5.73 -5.25 31.16
C ASP A 566 -5.21 -3.82 31.34
N TYR A 567 -6.14 -2.85 31.37
CA TYR A 567 -5.81 -1.44 31.57
C TYR A 567 -5.09 -1.15 32.89
N ARG A 568 -5.26 -1.99 33.92
CA ARG A 568 -4.60 -1.80 35.23
C ARG A 568 -3.15 -2.25 35.20
N ARG A 569 -2.85 -3.29 34.42
CA ARG A 569 -1.49 -3.83 34.28
C ARG A 569 -0.77 -3.35 33.01
N GLN A 570 -1.46 -2.60 32.15
CA GLN A 570 -0.95 -2.16 30.85
C GLN A 570 -0.46 -3.33 29.97
N THR A 571 -1.18 -4.46 30.02
CA THR A 571 -0.84 -5.64 29.21
C THR A 571 -1.96 -5.96 28.23
N VAL A 572 -1.58 -6.44 27.05
CA VAL A 572 -2.49 -7.02 26.06
C VAL A 572 -2.19 -8.51 25.97
N THR A 573 -3.21 -9.33 26.19
CA THR A 573 -3.12 -10.77 25.94
C THR A 573 -3.74 -11.06 24.59
N LEU A 574 -3.00 -11.74 23.71
CA LEU A 574 -3.46 -12.12 22.38
C LEU A 574 -3.62 -13.63 22.30
N ARG A 575 -4.59 -14.08 21.52
CA ARG A 575 -4.78 -15.47 21.14
C ARG A 575 -5.20 -15.51 19.69
N THR A 576 -4.50 -16.28 18.87
CA THR A 576 -4.82 -16.43 17.46
C THR A 576 -5.25 -17.87 17.17
N SER A 577 -6.20 -18.02 16.25
CA SER A 577 -6.51 -19.32 15.63
C SER A 577 -6.46 -19.12 14.12
N PHE A 578 -5.58 -19.88 13.46
CA PHE A 578 -5.38 -19.79 12.03
C PHE A 578 -6.34 -20.71 11.29
N PHE A 579 -6.97 -20.20 10.24
CA PHE A 579 -7.74 -21.03 9.32
C PHE A 579 -6.84 -21.48 8.18
N VAL A 580 -7.02 -22.72 7.74
CA VAL A 580 -6.27 -23.29 6.62
C VAL A 580 -7.23 -24.08 5.74
N SER A 581 -6.98 -24.11 4.44
CA SER A 581 -7.74 -24.98 3.54
C SER A 581 -7.65 -26.43 4.03
N ALA A 582 -8.79 -27.10 4.18
CA ALA A 582 -8.80 -28.55 4.39
C ALA A 582 -8.08 -29.23 3.20
N PRO A 583 -7.20 -30.22 3.47
CA PRO A 583 -6.42 -30.89 2.42
C PRO A 583 -7.27 -31.70 1.43
#